data_AF-A0A2X1AC24-F1
#
_entry.id   AF-A0A2X1AC24-F1
#
_cell.length_a   1.000
_cell.length_b   1.000
_cell.length_c   1.000
_cell.angle_alpha   90.00
_cell.angle_beta   90.00
_cell.angle_gamma   90.00
#
_symmetry.space_group_name_H-M   'P 1'
#
loop_
_entity.id
_entity.type
_entity.pdbx_description
1 polymer ?
#
loop_
_entity_poly.entity_id
_entity_poly.type
_entity_poly.pdbx_seq_one_letter_code
_entity_poly.pdbx_strand_id
1 'polypeptide(L)'
;MNLEIIKRTHEWEGLFFGRIAQYEKEIEFKDFVTKLEFLLEEPVRFWQFNDKMVNRVGLVCGNGGTTACLKEAVENKCDVYITGECNLYTIQYAQFKGINLIIGSHTFTEFFGIQSLALKLNDNKKELEVVRLNEEHYEANIRIKLKETSI
;
A
#
# COMPACT_ATOMS: atom_id res chain seq x y z
N MET A 1 -4.34 -2.43 -11.56
CA MET A 1 -3.37 -3.50 -11.22
C MET A 1 -3.86 -4.92 -11.50
N ASN A 2 -5.12 -5.18 -11.92
CA ASN A 2 -5.64 -6.53 -12.28
C ASN A 2 -5.47 -7.61 -11.19
N LEU A 3 -5.66 -7.21 -9.93
CA LEU A 3 -5.72 -8.12 -8.79
C LEU A 3 -7.19 -8.43 -8.46
N GLU A 4 -7.51 -9.68 -8.17
CA GLU A 4 -8.81 -10.09 -7.65
C GLU A 4 -8.76 -10.17 -6.12
N ILE A 5 -9.75 -9.59 -5.44
CA ILE A 5 -9.87 -9.71 -3.99
C ILE A 5 -10.39 -11.11 -3.64
N ILE A 6 -9.57 -11.90 -2.96
CA ILE A 6 -9.92 -13.27 -2.55
C ILE A 6 -10.33 -13.35 -1.08
N LYS A 7 -9.97 -12.35 -0.26
CA LYS A 7 -10.30 -12.35 1.17
C LYS A 7 -10.37 -10.94 1.76
N ARG A 8 -11.32 -10.74 2.69
CA ARG A 8 -11.33 -9.61 3.63
C ARG A 8 -10.61 -10.03 4.92
N THR A 9 -9.70 -9.18 5.39
CA THR A 9 -8.83 -9.45 6.55
C THR A 9 -8.85 -8.28 7.51
N HIS A 10 -8.20 -8.45 8.65
CA HIS A 10 -8.10 -7.44 9.70
C HIS A 10 -9.50 -6.99 10.13
N GLU A 11 -10.19 -7.90 10.80
CA GLU A 11 -11.53 -7.66 11.30
C GLU A 11 -11.47 -6.86 12.61
N TRP A 12 -12.32 -5.85 12.71
CA TRP A 12 -12.53 -5.09 13.93
C TRP A 12 -13.97 -4.60 13.97
N GLU A 13 -14.72 -5.03 14.98
CA GLU A 13 -16.13 -4.66 15.22
C GLU A 13 -17.05 -4.93 14.01
N GLY A 14 -16.82 -6.04 13.30
CA GLY A 14 -17.56 -6.46 12.11
C GLY A 14 -17.12 -5.76 10.82
N LEU A 15 -16.15 -4.86 10.89
CA LEU A 15 -15.57 -4.15 9.74
C LEU A 15 -14.23 -4.78 9.35
N PHE A 16 -13.89 -4.69 8.07
CA PHE A 16 -12.66 -5.27 7.53
C PHE A 16 -11.87 -4.19 6.79
N PHE A 17 -10.71 -3.82 7.33
CA PHE A 17 -9.84 -2.79 6.77
C PHE A 17 -8.70 -3.34 5.91
N GLY A 18 -8.45 -4.66 5.96
CA GLY A 18 -7.45 -5.31 5.11
C GLY A 18 -8.04 -6.12 3.96
N ARG A 19 -7.25 -6.31 2.91
CA ARG A 19 -7.57 -7.18 1.79
C ARG A 19 -6.42 -8.12 1.49
N ILE A 20 -6.77 -9.30 1.00
CA ILE A 20 -5.86 -10.16 0.27
C ILE A 20 -6.36 -10.23 -1.15
N ALA A 21 -5.45 -9.94 -2.07
CA ALA A 21 -5.72 -9.98 -3.48
C ALA A 21 -4.69 -10.85 -4.20
N GLN A 22 -5.08 -11.40 -5.34
CA GLN A 22 -4.27 -12.34 -6.09
C GLN A 22 -4.29 -12.02 -7.59
N TYR A 23 -3.14 -12.21 -8.23
CA TYR A 23 -3.02 -12.20 -9.69
C TYR A 23 -3.44 -13.55 -10.28
N GLU A 24 -4.06 -13.53 -11.46
CA GLU A 24 -4.24 -14.74 -12.28
C GLU A 24 -2.89 -15.31 -12.71
N LYS A 25 -1.96 -14.43 -13.14
CA LYS A 25 -0.58 -14.77 -13.48
C LYS A 25 0.38 -13.88 -12.69
N GLU A 26 1.30 -14.52 -11.98
CA GLU A 26 2.33 -13.83 -11.20
C GLU A 26 3.20 -12.89 -12.05
N ILE A 27 3.71 -11.83 -11.41
CA ILE A 27 4.54 -10.81 -12.05
C ILE A 27 5.82 -10.56 -11.26
N GLU A 28 6.81 -9.97 -11.91
CA GLU A 28 8.06 -9.58 -11.25
C GLU A 28 7.79 -8.55 -10.14
N PHE A 29 8.52 -8.66 -9.02
CA PHE A 29 8.38 -7.72 -7.90
C PHE A 29 8.64 -6.27 -8.32
N LYS A 30 9.63 -6.03 -9.19
CA LYS A 30 9.93 -4.69 -9.70
C LYS A 30 8.81 -4.12 -10.55
N ASP A 31 8.20 -4.94 -11.42
CA ASP A 31 7.04 -4.52 -12.21
C ASP A 31 5.85 -4.19 -11.33
N PHE A 32 5.67 -4.94 -10.23
CA PHE A 32 4.65 -4.65 -9.23
C PHE A 32 4.88 -3.30 -8.55
N VAL A 33 6.11 -3.00 -8.11
CA VAL A 33 6.50 -1.70 -7.55
C VAL A 33 6.23 -0.57 -8.53
N THR A 34 6.70 -0.68 -9.78
CA THR A 34 6.47 0.37 -10.80
C THR A 34 4.98 0.60 -11.08
N LYS A 35 4.17 -0.47 -11.13
CA LYS A 35 2.71 -0.33 -11.28
C LYS A 35 2.07 0.37 -10.09
N LEU A 36 2.57 0.12 -8.88
CA LEU A 36 2.06 0.74 -7.66
C LEU A 36 2.45 2.21 -7.58
N GLU A 37 3.69 2.57 -7.91
CA GLU A 37 4.13 3.98 -8.00
C GLU A 37 3.32 4.75 -9.04
N PHE A 38 3.08 4.16 -10.21
CA PHE A 38 2.22 4.78 -11.23
C PHE A 38 0.77 4.95 -10.74
N LEU A 39 0.25 3.98 -9.98
CA LEU A 39 -1.11 4.06 -9.42
C LEU A 39 -1.23 5.13 -8.33
N LEU A 40 -0.21 5.26 -7.48
CA LEU A 40 -0.17 6.23 -6.38
C LEU A 40 0.26 7.63 -6.84
N GLU A 41 0.74 7.77 -8.08
CA GLU A 41 1.33 8.98 -8.65
C GLU A 41 2.56 9.48 -7.86
N GLU A 42 3.20 8.61 -7.07
CA GLU A 42 4.22 8.93 -6.06
C GLU A 42 5.19 7.76 -5.85
N PRO A 43 6.45 8.01 -5.45
CA PRO A 43 7.41 6.95 -5.16
C PRO A 43 7.03 6.18 -3.90
N VAL A 44 7.37 4.88 -3.87
CA VAL A 44 7.16 4.02 -2.69
C VAL A 44 8.49 3.62 -2.07
N ARG A 45 8.50 3.38 -0.75
CA ARG A 45 9.62 2.68 -0.11
C ARG A 45 9.34 1.19 -0.11
N PHE A 46 10.35 0.36 -0.34
CA PHE A 46 10.16 -1.08 -0.30
C PHE A 46 11.39 -1.82 0.23
N TRP A 47 11.14 -3.03 0.74
CA TRP A 47 12.15 -4.01 1.08
C TRP A 47 11.79 -5.35 0.43
N GLN A 48 12.73 -5.89 -0.33
CA GLN A 48 12.63 -7.20 -0.93
C GLN A 48 13.33 -8.21 -0.01
N PHE A 49 12.55 -8.97 0.76
CA PHE A 49 13.02 -9.98 1.71
C PHE A 49 12.84 -11.42 1.20
N ASN A 50 12.30 -11.58 -0.02
CA ASN A 50 12.26 -12.84 -0.75
C ASN A 50 12.43 -12.63 -2.27
N ASP A 51 12.77 -13.70 -2.98
CA ASP A 51 12.98 -13.72 -4.42
C ASP A 51 11.77 -14.27 -5.19
N LYS A 52 10.58 -14.27 -4.59
CA LYS A 52 9.37 -14.78 -5.25
C LYS A 52 8.82 -13.78 -6.25
N MET A 53 8.20 -14.30 -7.29
CA MET A 53 7.24 -13.55 -8.10
C MET A 53 6.06 -13.11 -7.23
N VAL A 54 5.46 -11.97 -7.54
CA VAL A 54 4.28 -11.46 -6.84
C VAL A 54 3.04 -12.13 -7.41
N ASN A 55 2.41 -13.00 -6.62
CA ASN A 55 1.09 -13.52 -6.92
C ASN A 55 0.05 -13.06 -5.89
N ARG A 56 0.34 -13.22 -4.59
CA ARG A 56 -0.57 -12.89 -3.50
C ARG A 56 -0.10 -11.66 -2.72
N VAL A 57 -0.99 -10.69 -2.61
CA VAL A 57 -0.75 -9.38 -2.02
C VAL A 57 -1.61 -9.22 -0.77
N GLY A 58 -0.99 -8.94 0.37
CA GLY A 58 -1.69 -8.44 1.55
C GLY A 58 -1.66 -6.91 1.56
N LEU A 59 -2.77 -6.27 1.87
CA LEU A 59 -2.90 -4.81 1.84
C LEU A 59 -3.73 -4.31 3.03
N VAL A 60 -3.22 -3.29 3.71
CA VAL A 60 -3.96 -2.44 4.65
C VAL A 60 -3.53 -1.00 4.40
N CYS A 61 -4.44 -0.12 3.97
CA CYS A 61 -4.11 1.29 3.76
C CYS A 61 -3.80 2.01 5.08
N GLY A 62 -3.10 3.15 5.02
CA GLY A 62 -2.82 3.97 6.20
C GLY A 62 -1.91 3.25 7.20
N ASN A 63 -2.31 3.25 8.46
CA ASN A 63 -1.55 2.67 9.58
C ASN A 63 -1.70 1.14 9.71
N GLY A 64 -1.41 0.40 8.63
CA GLY A 64 -1.34 -1.06 8.61
C GLY A 64 -0.01 -1.64 9.07
N GLY A 65 0.90 -0.82 9.62
CA GLY A 65 2.28 -1.21 9.94
C GLY A 65 2.44 -2.09 11.19
N THR A 66 1.38 -2.33 11.96
CA THR A 66 1.50 -3.13 13.18
C THR A 66 1.93 -4.58 12.87
N THR A 67 2.69 -5.20 13.77
CA THR A 67 3.11 -6.59 13.61
C THR A 67 1.93 -7.56 13.59
N ALA A 68 0.82 -7.21 14.25
CA ALA A 68 -0.43 -7.97 14.19
C ALA A 68 -1.03 -7.98 12.77
N CYS A 69 -1.07 -6.82 12.11
CA CYS A 69 -1.56 -6.72 10.73
C CYS A 69 -0.65 -7.51 9.77
N LEU A 70 0.65 -7.26 9.84
CA LEU A 70 1.62 -7.98 9.02
C LEU A 70 1.60 -9.50 9.26
N LYS A 71 1.38 -9.94 10.50
CA LYS A 71 1.23 -11.37 10.84
C LYS A 71 0.05 -12.00 10.09
N GLU A 72 -1.09 -11.33 10.00
CA GLU A 72 -2.24 -11.88 9.27
C GLU A 72 -1.93 -12.05 7.77
N ALA A 73 -1.22 -11.11 7.15
CA ALA A 73 -0.76 -11.25 5.76
C ALA A 73 0.19 -12.45 5.58
N VAL A 74 1.13 -12.64 6.51
CA VAL A 74 2.05 -13.80 6.51
C VAL A 74 1.29 -15.12 6.66
N GLU A 75 0.31 -15.20 7.56
CA GLU A 75 -0.49 -16.41 7.79
C GLU A 75 -1.34 -16.80 6.57
N ASN A 76 -1.73 -15.82 5.76
CA ASN A 76 -2.40 -16.06 4.50
C ASN A 76 -1.45 -16.24 3.31
N LYS A 77 -0.14 -16.38 3.57
CA LYS A 77 0.91 -16.68 2.58
C LYS A 77 1.05 -15.61 1.49
N CYS A 78 0.90 -14.34 1.84
CA CYS A 78 1.18 -13.26 0.90
C CYS A 78 2.69 -13.21 0.55
N ASP A 79 3.00 -12.92 -0.70
CA ASP A 79 4.38 -12.73 -1.19
C ASP A 79 4.90 -11.34 -0.84
N VAL A 80 3.98 -10.37 -0.83
CA VAL A 80 4.21 -8.96 -0.51
C VAL A 80 3.09 -8.42 0.38
N TYR A 81 3.45 -7.55 1.31
CA TYR A 81 2.55 -6.76 2.14
C TYR A 81 2.70 -5.27 1.81
N ILE A 82 1.57 -4.59 1.63
CA ILE A 82 1.50 -3.15 1.39
C ILE A 82 0.81 -2.47 2.57
N THR A 83 1.39 -1.37 3.02
CA THR A 83 0.76 -0.45 3.98
C THR A 83 1.15 1.00 3.70
N GLY A 84 0.49 1.96 4.34
CA GLY A 84 0.85 3.38 4.25
C GLY A 84 2.04 3.75 5.14
N GLU A 85 2.11 3.15 6.33
CA GLU A 85 3.14 3.46 7.33
C GLU A 85 3.85 2.21 7.87
N CYS A 86 5.08 2.39 8.35
CA CYS A 86 5.82 1.36 9.08
C CYS A 86 6.68 1.96 10.20
N ASN A 87 6.99 1.14 11.20
CA ASN A 87 8.05 1.40 12.17
C ASN A 87 9.16 0.35 12.06
N LEU A 88 10.18 0.46 12.91
CA LEU A 88 11.31 -0.47 12.93
C LEU A 88 10.86 -1.94 13.10
N TYR A 89 9.87 -2.19 13.96
CA TYR A 89 9.36 -3.53 14.23
C TYR A 89 8.61 -4.11 13.04
N THR A 90 7.91 -3.29 12.25
CA THR A 90 7.30 -3.71 10.98
C THR A 90 8.34 -4.29 10.05
N ILE A 91 9.44 -3.56 9.84
CA ILE A 91 10.53 -3.93 8.93
C ILE A 91 11.24 -5.20 9.44
N GLN A 92 11.58 -5.24 10.72
CA GLN A 92 12.25 -6.40 11.34
C GLN A 92 11.38 -7.65 11.27
N TYR A 93 10.08 -7.53 11.51
CA TYR A 93 9.17 -8.67 11.43
C TYR A 93 8.98 -9.14 9.97
N ALA A 94 8.87 -8.21 9.01
CA ALA A 94 8.81 -8.55 7.58
C ALA A 94 10.06 -9.31 7.14
N GLN A 95 11.24 -8.82 7.54
CA GLN A 95 12.53 -9.49 7.28
C GLN A 95 12.58 -10.88 7.92
N PHE A 96 12.23 -10.99 9.21
CA PHE A 96 12.21 -12.27 9.92
C PHE A 96 11.28 -13.30 9.28
N LYS A 97 10.15 -12.85 8.73
CA LYS A 97 9.18 -13.70 8.05
C LYS A 97 9.48 -13.90 6.56
N GLY A 98 10.45 -13.18 5.99
CA GLY A 98 10.77 -13.25 4.56
C GLY A 98 9.63 -12.78 3.66
N ILE A 99 8.80 -11.82 4.08
CA ILE A 99 7.73 -11.25 3.26
C ILE A 99 8.18 -9.89 2.70
N ASN A 100 7.99 -9.65 1.40
CA ASN A 100 8.32 -8.36 0.82
C ASN A 100 7.41 -7.27 1.42
N LEU A 101 7.94 -6.07 1.62
CA LEU A 101 7.23 -4.97 2.27
C LEU A 101 7.25 -3.73 1.37
N ILE A 102 6.10 -3.10 1.13
CA ILE A 102 6.00 -1.83 0.41
C ILE A 102 5.20 -0.82 1.23
N ILE A 103 5.71 0.42 1.27
CA ILE A 103 5.16 1.56 2.01
C ILE A 103 4.77 2.64 1.01
N GLY A 104 3.45 2.80 0.85
CA GLY A 104 2.84 3.70 -0.14
C GLY A 104 2.44 5.08 0.39
N SER A 105 2.86 5.43 1.62
CA SER A 105 2.35 6.58 2.39
C SER A 105 0.91 6.42 2.90
N HIS A 106 0.64 7.01 4.06
CA HIS A 106 -0.68 7.02 4.69
C HIS A 106 -1.70 7.66 3.76
N THR A 107 -1.41 8.89 3.34
CA THR A 107 -2.33 9.70 2.53
C THR A 107 -2.68 9.02 1.20
N PHE A 108 -1.68 8.54 0.44
CA PHE A 108 -1.96 8.04 -0.92
C PHE A 108 -2.64 6.69 -0.95
N THR A 109 -2.35 5.84 0.04
CA THR A 109 -3.04 4.56 0.14
C THR A 109 -4.52 4.73 0.50
N GLU A 110 -4.90 5.82 1.17
CA GLU A 110 -6.28 6.11 1.55
C GLU A 110 -7.04 7.00 0.54
N PHE A 111 -6.32 7.74 -0.31
CA PHE A 111 -6.90 8.72 -1.24
C PHE A 111 -8.03 8.15 -2.12
N PHE A 112 -7.87 6.93 -2.62
CA PHE A 112 -8.87 6.27 -3.47
C PHE A 112 -10.24 6.11 -2.81
N GLY A 113 -10.28 5.94 -1.48
CA GLY A 113 -11.52 5.82 -0.72
C GLY A 113 -12.34 7.11 -0.77
N ILE A 114 -11.70 8.24 -0.49
CA ILE A 114 -12.32 9.56 -0.53
C ILE A 114 -12.69 9.96 -1.95
N GLN A 115 -11.83 9.70 -2.94
CA GLN A 115 -12.15 9.94 -4.35
C GLN A 115 -13.38 9.15 -4.79
N SER A 116 -13.47 7.86 -4.44
CA SER A 116 -14.63 7.02 -4.76
C SER A 116 -15.91 7.52 -4.09
N LEU A 117 -15.82 7.97 -2.83
CA LEU A 117 -16.94 8.56 -2.12
C LEU A 117 -17.43 9.84 -2.79
N ALA A 118 -16.52 10.76 -3.14
CA ALA A 118 -16.88 12.02 -3.79
C ALA A 118 -17.59 11.79 -5.14
N LEU A 119 -17.08 10.86 -5.96
CA LEU A 119 -17.71 10.49 -7.22
C LEU A 119 -19.11 9.89 -7.02
N LYS A 120 -19.28 8.99 -6.03
CA LYS A 120 -20.60 8.41 -5.71
C LYS A 120 -21.60 9.46 -5.23
N LEU A 121 -21.15 10.45 -4.47
CA LEU A 121 -22.02 11.54 -4.03
C LEU A 121 -22.46 12.40 -5.22
N ASN A 122 -21.54 12.72 -6.13
CA ASN A 122 -21.84 13.48 -7.33
C ASN A 122 -22.82 12.75 -8.26
N ASP A 123 -22.64 11.43 -8.45
CA ASP A 123 -23.56 10.61 -9.26
C ASP A 123 -25.01 10.66 -8.74
N ASN A 124 -25.17 10.72 -7.41
CA ASN A 124 -26.48 10.81 -6.76
C ASN A 124 -27.04 12.24 -6.66
N LYS A 125 -26.18 13.27 -6.71
CA LYS A 125 -26.54 14.68 -6.60
C LYS A 125 -25.71 15.52 -7.57
N LYS A 126 -26.23 15.72 -8.78
CA LYS A 126 -25.55 16.45 -9.87
C LYS A 126 -25.28 17.93 -9.61
N GLU A 127 -25.82 18.49 -8.54
CA GLU A 127 -25.56 19.86 -8.08
C GLU A 127 -24.23 19.97 -7.33
N LEU A 128 -23.62 18.85 -6.94
CA LEU A 128 -22.33 18.84 -6.26
C LEU A 128 -21.19 19.05 -7.24
N GLU A 129 -20.29 19.96 -6.91
CA GLU A 129 -19.01 20.11 -7.60
C GLU A 129 -17.93 19.31 -6.85
N VAL A 130 -17.21 18.44 -7.55
CA VAL A 130 -16.09 17.70 -6.97
C VAL A 130 -14.80 18.47 -7.24
N VAL A 131 -14.21 19.02 -6.18
CA VAL A 131 -12.94 19.74 -6.24
C VAL A 131 -11.86 18.90 -5.56
N ARG A 132 -10.77 18.59 -6.29
CA ARG A 132 -9.56 17.98 -5.70
C ARG A 132 -8.71 19.09 -5.11
N LEU A 133 -8.42 18.99 -3.81
CA LEU A 133 -7.44 19.85 -3.15
C LEU A 133 -6.05 19.28 -3.40
N ASN A 134 -5.15 20.11 -3.92
CA ASN A 134 -3.75 19.75 -4.09
C ASN A 134 -2.99 20.18 -2.83
N GLU A 135 -2.50 19.21 -2.07
CA GLU A 135 -1.73 19.44 -0.85
C GLU A 135 -0.26 19.06 -1.06
N GLU A 136 0.65 19.63 -0.26
CA GLU A 136 2.04 19.18 -0.28
C GLU A 136 2.18 17.83 0.40
N HIS A 137 2.82 16.88 -0.27
CA HIS A 137 2.94 15.51 0.22
C HIS A 137 4.31 15.25 0.83
N TYR A 138 4.44 15.37 2.14
CA TYR A 138 5.72 15.20 2.84
C TYR A 138 6.11 13.72 3.08
N GLU A 139 5.15 12.81 3.05
CA GLU A 139 5.37 11.40 3.41
C GLU A 139 6.21 10.63 2.38
N ALA A 140 6.03 10.92 1.09
CA ALA A 140 6.79 10.32 -0.02
C ALA A 140 8.07 11.10 -0.37
N ASN A 141 8.16 12.37 0.04
CA ASN A 141 9.25 13.28 -0.30
C ASN A 141 10.54 12.98 0.48
N ILE A 142 11.24 11.90 0.12
CA ILE A 142 12.67 11.76 0.40
C ILE A 142 13.46 12.38 -0.76
N ARG A 143 13.36 13.70 -0.94
CA ARG A 143 14.49 14.38 -1.58
C ARG A 143 15.66 14.29 -0.61
N ILE A 144 16.52 13.28 -0.77
CA ILE A 144 17.91 13.43 -0.37
C ILE A 144 18.41 14.61 -1.21
N LYS A 145 18.37 15.82 -0.65
CA LYS A 145 19.33 16.84 -1.04
C LYS A 145 20.67 16.20 -0.71
N LEU A 146 21.27 15.55 -1.71
CA LEU A 146 22.71 15.35 -1.73
C LEU A 146 23.25 16.77 -1.62
N LYS A 147 23.56 17.21 -0.40
CA LYS A 147 24.58 18.23 -0.26
C LYS A 147 25.78 17.61 -0.94
N GLU A 148 26.25 18.24 -2.00
CA GLU A 148 27.62 18.11 -2.45
C GLU A 148 28.51 18.34 -1.22
N THR A 149 28.85 17.27 -0.51
CA THR A 149 30.04 17.27 0.33
C THR A 149 31.16 16.85 -0.58
N SER A 150 31.74 17.86 -1.24
CA SER A 150 33.16 17.82 -1.56
C SER A 150 33.92 17.66 -0.25
N ILE A 151 34.57 16.51 -0.08
CA ILE A 151 35.81 16.34 0.67
C ILE A 151 36.69 15.41 -0.16
#